data_AF-A0A2C9SVL5-F1
#
_entry.id   AF-A0A2C9SVL5-F1
#
_cell.length_a   1.000
_cell.length_b   1.000
_cell.length_c   1.000
_cell.angle_alpha   90.00
_cell.angle_beta   90.00
_cell.angle_gamma   90.00
#
_symmetry.space_group_name_H-M   'P 1'
#
loop_
_entity.id
_entity.type
_entity.pdbx_description
1 polymer ?
#
loop_
_entity_poly.entity_id
_entity_poly.type
_entity_poly.pdbx_seq_one_letter_code
_entity_poly.pdbx_strand_id
1 'polypeptide(L)' 'MSAHSLADVLAASRLSLHSAVNAESAERRRMFCVDAGDLAATVALDPTASTAERDRAALYADEARGMLDALRRCGAGHG' A
#
# COMPACT_ATOMS: atom_id res chain seq x y z
N MET A 1 -17.71 -15.92 0.48
CA MET A 1 -16.64 -14.93 0.66
C MET A 1 -16.16 -15.05 2.09
N SER A 2 -14.97 -15.59 2.31
CA SER A 2 -14.39 -15.63 3.65
C SER A 2 -14.15 -14.19 4.09
N ALA A 3 -14.66 -13.80 5.26
CA ALA A 3 -14.31 -12.52 5.84
C ALA A 3 -12.82 -12.56 6.18
N HIS A 4 -11.99 -11.88 5.40
CA HIS A 4 -10.59 -11.68 5.77
C HIS A 4 -10.55 -10.79 7.01
N SER A 5 -9.79 -11.21 8.02
CA SER A 5 -9.60 -10.37 9.20
C SER A 5 -8.85 -9.10 8.80
N LEU A 6 -9.02 -8.00 9.55
CA LEU A 6 -8.25 -6.77 9.30
C LEU A 6 -6.73 -7.02 9.35
N ALA A 7 -6.30 -7.99 10.17
CA ALA A 7 -4.92 -8.46 10.21
C ALA A 7 -4.46 -9.08 8.86
N ASP A 8 -5.31 -9.85 8.18
CA ASP A 8 -5.00 -10.41 6.86
C ASP A 8 -4.89 -9.30 5.81
N VAL A 9 -5.76 -8.30 5.87
CA VAL A 9 -5.72 -7.14 4.96
C VAL A 9 -4.45 -6.31 5.18
N LEU A 10 -4.05 -6.08 6.44
CA LEU A 10 -2.76 -5.44 6.77
C LEU A 10 -1.56 -6.28 6.30
N ALA A 11 -1.63 -7.60 6.43
CA ALA A 11 -0.57 -8.49 5.95
C ALA A 11 -0.45 -8.44 4.42
N ALA A 12 -1.57 -8.42 3.71
CA ALA A 12 -1.61 -8.25 2.26
C ALA A 12 -1.05 -6.88 1.84
N SER A 13 -1.45 -5.79 2.50
CA SER A 13 -0.92 -4.44 2.23
C SER A 13 0.61 -4.41 2.37
N ARG A 14 1.15 -5.01 3.45
CA ARG A 14 2.60 -5.13 3.65
C ARG A 14 3.29 -5.96 2.57
N LEU A 15 2.67 -7.06 2.14
CA LEU A 15 3.20 -7.89 1.06
C LEU A 15 3.27 -7.12 -0.25
N SER A 16 2.27 -6.29 -0.55
CA SER A 16 2.24 -5.44 -1.74
C SER A 16 3.33 -4.35 -1.68
N LEU A 17 3.58 -3.73 -0.52
CA LEU A 17 4.73 -2.82 -0.35
C LEU A 17 6.07 -3.54 -0.61
N HIS A 18 6.26 -4.74 -0.07
CA HIS A 18 7.45 -5.54 -0.37
C HIS A 18 7.56 -5.90 -1.86
N SER A 19 6.44 -6.23 -2.50
CA SER A 19 6.40 -6.53 -3.94
C SER A 19 6.72 -5.30 -4.78
N ALA A 20 6.30 -4.11 -4.36
CA ALA A 20 6.66 -2.85 -4.98
C ALA A 20 8.18 -2.63 -4.92
N VAL A 21 8.81 -2.76 -3.76
CA VAL A 21 10.27 -2.58 -3.60
C VAL A 21 11.06 -3.50 -4.53
N ASN A 22 10.61 -4.74 -4.72
CA ASN A 22 11.29 -5.76 -5.52
C ASN A 22 10.85 -5.78 -6.99
N ALA A 23 9.90 -4.95 -7.41
CA ALA A 23 9.39 -4.99 -8.77
C ALA A 23 10.38 -4.41 -9.79
N GLU A 24 10.62 -5.19 -10.84
CA GLU A 24 11.61 -4.91 -11.88
C GLU A 24 11.25 -3.69 -12.74
N SER A 25 9.96 -3.48 -13.03
CA SER A 25 9.48 -2.36 -13.84
C SER A 25 8.78 -1.28 -13.02
N ALA A 26 8.83 -0.03 -13.49
CA ALA A 26 8.12 1.09 -12.88
C ALA A 26 6.60 0.89 -12.87
N GLU A 27 6.05 0.24 -13.89
CA GLU A 27 4.63 -0.10 -13.99
C GLU A 27 4.21 -1.09 -12.89
N ARG A 28 4.96 -2.19 -12.73
CA ARG A 28 4.68 -3.17 -11.66
C ARG A 28 4.86 -2.54 -10.28
N ARG A 29 5.90 -1.72 -10.11
CA ARG A 29 6.12 -0.92 -8.90
C ARG A 29 4.89 -0.06 -8.57
N ARG A 30 4.38 0.68 -9.55
CA ARG A 30 3.17 1.51 -9.40
C ARG A 30 1.95 0.68 -9.02
N MET A 31 1.72 -0.43 -9.72
CA MET A 31 0.59 -1.33 -9.46
C MET A 31 0.59 -1.82 -8.00
N PHE A 32 1.73 -2.30 -7.50
CA PHE A 32 1.84 -2.78 -6.13
C PHE A 32 1.72 -1.66 -5.08
N CYS A 33 2.20 -0.45 -5.37
CA CYS A 33 2.00 0.69 -4.47
C CYS A 33 0.52 1.08 -4.36
N VAL A 34 -0.21 1.07 -5.48
CA VAL A 34 -1.66 1.34 -5.48
C VAL A 34 -2.40 0.27 -4.67
N ASP A 35 -2.13 -1.00 -4.93
CA ASP A 35 -2.74 -2.13 -4.21
C ASP A 35 -2.46 -2.06 -2.69
N ALA A 36 -1.22 -1.76 -2.29
CA ALA A 36 -0.89 -1.55 -0.89
C ALA A 36 -1.71 -0.43 -0.23
N GLY A 37 -1.90 0.69 -0.94
CA GLY A 37 -2.69 1.83 -0.49
C GLY A 37 -4.18 1.52 -0.37
N ASP A 38 -4.75 0.78 -1.32
CA ASP A 38 -6.18 0.39 -1.31
C ASP A 38 -6.48 -0.58 -0.16
N LEU A 39 -5.58 -1.54 0.09
CA LEU A 39 -5.68 -2.46 1.23
C LEU A 39 -5.55 -1.72 2.56
N ALA A 40 -4.62 -0.76 2.67
CA ALA A 40 -4.49 0.07 3.86
C ALA A 40 -5.74 0.93 4.09
N ALA A 41 -6.29 1.54 3.03
CA ALA A 41 -7.52 2.32 3.11
C ALA A 41 -8.71 1.48 3.58
N THR A 42 -8.79 0.21 3.17
CA THR A 42 -9.81 -0.73 3.63
C THR A 42 -9.80 -0.85 5.16
N VAL A 43 -8.63 -0.99 5.78
CA VAL A 43 -8.49 -1.11 7.24
C VAL A 43 -8.73 0.23 7.93
N ALA A 44 -8.24 1.34 7.36
CA ALA A 44 -8.41 2.68 7.93
C ALA A 44 -9.89 3.11 8.00
N LEU A 45 -10.68 2.72 7.00
CA LEU A 45 -12.12 3.04 6.90
C LEU A 45 -13.02 2.03 7.63
N ASP A 46 -12.47 0.92 8.11
CA ASP A 46 -13.26 -0.08 8.83
C ASP A 46 -13.65 0.45 10.24
N PRO A 47 -14.96 0.46 10.58
CA PRO A 47 -15.43 0.97 11.86
C PRO A 47 -15.01 0.09 13.05
N THR A 48 -14.73 -1.19 12.81
CA THR A 48 -14.31 -2.16 13.83
C THR A 48 -12.81 -2.18 14.06
N ALA A 49 -12.02 -1.50 13.21
CA ALA A 49 -10.58 -1.39 13.38
C ALA A 49 -10.21 -0.77 14.74
N SER A 50 -9.24 -1.38 15.41
CA SER A 50 -8.59 -0.79 16.58
C SER A 50 -7.72 0.41 16.18
N THR A 51 -7.38 1.25 17.15
CA THR A 51 -6.42 2.36 16.93
C THR A 51 -5.10 1.86 16.36
N ALA A 52 -4.57 0.75 16.89
CA ALA A 52 -3.31 0.18 16.42
C ALA A 52 -3.37 -0.31 14.96
N GLU A 53 -4.51 -0.86 14.53
CA GLU A 53 -4.71 -1.26 13.13
C GLU A 53 -4.82 -0.04 12.21
N ARG A 54 -5.53 1.02 12.64
CA ARG A 54 -5.61 2.28 11.87
C ARG A 54 -4.25 2.97 11.76
N ASP A 55 -3.47 3.01 12.83
CA ASP A 55 -2.12 3.58 12.82
C ASP A 55 -1.21 2.82 11.85
N ARG A 56 -1.34 1.49 11.83
CA ARG A 56 -0.57 0.64 10.91
C ARG A 56 -1.02 0.81 9.46
N ALA A 57 -2.31 0.94 9.23
CA ALA A 57 -2.85 1.26 7.92
C ALA A 57 -2.37 2.63 7.43
N ALA A 58 -2.37 3.66 8.29
CA ALA A 58 -1.87 4.98 7.95
C ALA A 58 -0.39 4.94 7.55
N LEU A 59 0.44 4.21 8.31
CA LEU A 59 1.85 3.99 7.97
C LEU A 59 2.01 3.38 6.56
N TYR A 60 1.28 2.31 6.26
CA TYR A 60 1.38 1.64 4.96
C TYR A 60 0.88 2.51 3.80
N ALA A 61 -0.17 3.31 4.03
CA ALA A 61 -0.68 4.27 3.05
C ALA A 61 0.36 5.37 2.75
N ASP A 62 1.04 5.89 3.78
CA ASP A 62 2.10 6.89 3.62
C ASP A 62 3.32 6.32 2.88
N GLU A 63 3.72 5.08 3.18
CA GLU A 63 4.79 4.39 2.46
C GLU A 63 4.45 4.20 0.97
N ALA A 64 3.25 3.70 0.67
CA ALA A 64 2.75 3.55 -0.69
C ALA A 64 2.77 4.89 -1.45
N ARG A 65 2.30 5.96 -0.81
CA ARG A 65 2.29 7.32 -1.37
C ARG A 65 3.70 7.83 -1.64
N GLY A 66 4.61 7.67 -0.69
CA GLY A 66 6.02 8.06 -0.83
C GLY A 66 6.70 7.37 -2.01
N MET A 67 6.44 6.07 -2.20
CA MET A 67 6.93 5.31 -3.35
C MET A 67 6.33 5.79 -4.68
N LEU A 68 5.02 6.06 -4.73
CA LEU A 68 4.36 6.62 -5.92
C LEU A 68 4.95 7.99 -6.31
N ASP A 69 5.19 8.86 -5.33
CA ASP A 69 5.77 10.17 -5.58
C ASP A 69 7.23 10.05 -6.05
N ALA A 70 7.99 9.08 -5.55
CA ALA A 70 9.33 8.77 -6.07
C ALA A 70 9.28 8.32 -7.52
N LEU A 71 8.35 7.43 -7.90
CA LEU A 71 8.17 6.98 -9.28
C LEU A 71 7.83 8.14 -10.23
N ARG A 72 6.96 9.06 -9.81
CA ARG A 72 6.60 10.25 -10.59
C ARG A 72 7.81 11.15 -10.85
N ARG A 73 8.65 11.37 -9.84
CA ARG A 73 9.90 12.16 -9.99
C ARG A 73 10.88 11.50 -10.95
N CYS A 74 11.05 10.18 -10.90
CA CYS A 74 11.94 9.46 -11.81
C CYS A 74 11.41 9.42 -13.25
N GLY A 75 10.09 9.35 -13.45
CA GLY A 75 9.46 9.36 -14.77
C GLY A 75 9.44 10.75 -15.43
N ALA A 76 9.41 11.82 -14.65
CA ALA A 76 9.40 13.20 -15.16
C ALA A 76 10.76 13.70 -15.71
N GLY A 77 11.83 12.90 -15.60
CA GLY A 77 13.18 13.25 -16.06
C GLY A 77 13.52 12.83 -17.51
N HIS A 78 12.57 12.30 -18.28
CA HIS A 78 12.78 11.80 -19.65
C HIS A 78 11.92 12.51 -20.71
N GLY A 79 11.49 13.76 -20.44
CA GLY A 79 10.77 14.61 -21.40
C GLY A 79 11.68 15.61 -22.08
#